data_AF-A0A1I3TVG9-F1
#
_entry.id   AF-A0A1I3TVG9-F1
#
_cell.length_a   1.000
_cell.length_b   1.000
_cell.length_c   1.000
_cell.angle_alpha   90.00
_cell.angle_beta   90.00
_cell.angle_gamma   90.00
#
_symmetry.space_group_name_H-M   'P 1'
#
loop_
_entity.id
_entity.type
_entity.pdbx_description
1 polymer ?
#
loop_
_entity_poly.entity_id
_entity_poly.type
_entity_poly.pdbx_seq_one_letter_code
_entity_poly.pdbx_strand_id
1 'polypeptide(L)'
;MRIEGGARPDPLPAEPREIVPYIASEMKPGLDLTVRGVTTVKPERTFWEKVLILHAMTEMTEKRRLEASPERKAPDLNRYSRHYYDVHQIWTHPDYGAATASMLDLAEAARRHKELMFRAPDHRYDRAVPGSYRLVPTEAMRKNLATDYDRMSAMIFGTPPAFDDVMASIEALEQHLNAARQLLPIE
;
A
#
# COMPACT_ATOMS: atom_id res chain seq x y z
N MET A 1 12.87 -18.30 -3.48
CA MET A 1 12.31 -17.08 -4.12
C MET A 1 10.97 -17.45 -4.74
N ARG A 2 9.91 -16.67 -4.52
CA ARG A 2 8.62 -16.83 -5.22
C ARG A 2 8.56 -15.72 -6.27
N ILE A 3 8.35 -16.10 -7.52
CA ILE A 3 8.14 -15.17 -8.63
C ILE A 3 6.67 -15.26 -9.01
N GLU A 4 5.99 -14.12 -9.07
CA GLU A 4 4.61 -14.04 -9.51
C GLU A 4 4.56 -13.31 -10.86
N GLY A 5 4.00 -13.99 -11.86
CA GLY A 5 3.67 -13.40 -13.16
C GLY A 5 2.16 -13.39 -13.36
N GLY A 6 1.63 -12.34 -13.96
CA GLY A 6 0.21 -12.24 -14.25
C GLY A 6 -0.10 -11.15 -15.26
N ALA A 7 -1.20 -11.30 -15.99
CA ALA A 7 -1.66 -10.36 -17.01
C ALA A 7 -2.64 -9.29 -16.48
N ARG A 8 -2.95 -9.33 -15.18
CA ARG A 8 -3.89 -8.42 -14.54
C ARG A 8 -3.29 -7.08 -14.09
N PRO A 9 -2.03 -6.99 -13.60
CA PRO A 9 -1.48 -5.72 -13.16
C PRO A 9 -1.43 -4.69 -14.29
N ASP A 10 -1.69 -3.43 -13.94
CA ASP A 10 -1.45 -2.26 -14.79
C ASP A 10 -0.27 -1.48 -14.20
N PRO A 11 0.97 -1.73 -14.66
CA PRO A 11 2.18 -1.25 -13.99
C PRO A 11 2.47 0.24 -14.26
N LEU A 12 1.58 0.97 -14.92
CA LEU A 12 1.81 2.36 -15.31
C LEU A 12 1.35 3.35 -14.22
N PRO A 13 2.12 4.44 -14.00
CA PRO A 13 3.42 4.77 -14.62
C PRO A 13 4.58 3.86 -14.18
N ALA A 14 5.51 3.60 -15.11
CA ALA A 14 6.73 2.85 -14.91
C ALA A 14 7.96 3.61 -15.44
N GLU A 15 9.14 3.27 -14.94
CA GLU A 15 10.41 3.86 -15.36
C GLU A 15 11.58 2.86 -15.28
N PRO A 16 12.60 3.00 -16.15
CA PRO A 16 13.82 2.21 -16.02
C PRO A 16 14.60 2.65 -14.77
N ARG A 17 15.10 1.67 -14.02
CA ARG A 17 16.00 1.87 -12.89
C ARG A 17 17.27 1.04 -13.05
N GLU A 18 18.33 1.54 -12.45
CA GLU A 18 19.57 0.79 -12.24
C GLU A 18 19.48 0.07 -10.89
N ILE A 19 19.86 -1.20 -10.85
CA ILE A 19 19.85 -2.03 -9.63
C ILE A 19 21.27 -2.51 -9.38
N VAL A 20 21.78 -2.17 -8.19
CA VAL A 20 23.06 -2.66 -7.69
C VAL A 20 22.79 -3.64 -6.55
N PRO A 21 23.17 -4.92 -6.66
CA PRO A 21 22.95 -5.87 -5.59
C PRO A 21 23.86 -5.56 -4.40
N TYR A 22 23.40 -5.79 -3.17
CA TYR A 22 24.17 -5.48 -1.95
C TYR A 22 25.56 -6.13 -1.93
N ILE A 23 25.67 -7.37 -2.43
CA ILE A 23 26.94 -8.09 -2.49
C ILE A 23 27.98 -7.44 -3.40
N ALA A 24 27.58 -6.52 -4.30
CA ALA A 24 28.52 -5.81 -5.17
C ALA A 24 29.61 -5.07 -4.39
N SER A 25 29.26 -4.51 -3.22
CA SER A 25 30.22 -3.83 -2.34
C SER A 25 31.26 -4.78 -1.72
N GLU A 26 30.94 -6.07 -1.61
CA GLU A 26 31.80 -7.12 -1.06
C GLU A 26 32.60 -7.87 -2.15
N MET A 27 32.38 -7.54 -3.44
CA MET A 27 33.05 -8.20 -4.55
C MET A 27 34.44 -7.62 -4.80
N LYS A 28 35.32 -8.46 -5.38
CA LYS A 28 36.64 -8.04 -5.83
C LYS A 28 36.50 -6.89 -6.85
N PRO A 29 37.39 -5.88 -6.82
CA PRO A 29 37.43 -4.84 -7.84
C PRO A 29 37.46 -5.42 -9.25
N GLY A 30 36.67 -4.84 -10.16
CA GLY A 30 36.61 -5.23 -11.59
C GLY A 30 35.40 -6.10 -11.98
N LEU A 31 34.56 -6.53 -11.03
CA LEU A 31 33.30 -7.20 -11.32
C LEU A 31 32.13 -6.21 -11.24
N ASP A 32 31.63 -5.74 -12.39
CA ASP A 32 30.41 -4.91 -12.44
C ASP A 32 29.16 -5.82 -12.35
N LEU A 33 28.48 -5.79 -11.21
CA LEU A 33 27.22 -6.50 -10.98
C LEU A 33 25.98 -5.61 -11.20
N THR A 34 26.16 -4.41 -11.77
CA THR A 34 25.08 -3.46 -12.00
C THR A 34 24.15 -3.93 -13.10
N VAL A 35 22.85 -3.99 -12.81
CA VAL A 35 21.81 -4.31 -13.79
C VAL A 35 21.11 -3.01 -14.19
N ARG A 36 21.23 -2.63 -15.46
CA ARG A 36 20.70 -1.37 -16.01
C ARG A 36 19.39 -1.60 -16.76
N GLY A 37 18.55 -0.57 -16.81
CA GLY A 37 17.33 -0.59 -17.62
C GLY A 37 16.24 -1.52 -17.11
N VAL A 38 16.21 -1.82 -15.80
CA VAL A 38 15.13 -2.63 -15.22
C VAL A 38 13.87 -1.78 -15.14
N THR A 39 12.83 -2.14 -15.88
CA THR A 39 11.53 -1.45 -15.80
C THR A 39 10.90 -1.70 -14.44
N THR A 40 10.68 -0.63 -13.69
CA THR A 40 10.05 -0.65 -12.37
C THR A 40 8.79 0.21 -12.37
N VAL A 41 7.78 -0.19 -11.60
CA VAL A 41 6.61 0.64 -11.35
C VAL A 41 7.05 1.86 -10.54
N LYS A 42 6.60 3.05 -10.92
CA LYS A 42 6.95 4.26 -10.17
C LYS A 42 6.33 4.24 -8.76
N PRO A 43 6.95 4.91 -7.77
CA PRO A 43 6.42 4.96 -6.41
C PRO A 43 4.97 5.45 -6.33
N GLU A 44 4.56 6.37 -7.20
CA GLU A 44 3.21 6.95 -7.17
C GLU A 44 2.12 5.93 -7.52
N ARG A 45 2.39 5.06 -8.50
CA ARG A 45 1.49 3.95 -8.83
C ARG A 45 1.44 2.94 -7.69
N THR A 46 2.60 2.58 -7.17
CA THR A 46 2.70 1.65 -6.03
C THR A 46 1.89 2.18 -4.84
N PHE A 47 2.06 3.46 -4.50
CA PHE A 47 1.34 4.11 -3.41
C PHE A 47 -0.17 3.95 -3.53
N TRP A 48 -0.75 4.35 -4.67
CA TRP A 48 -2.21 4.27 -4.85
C TRP A 48 -2.72 2.83 -4.86
N GLU A 49 -1.96 1.88 -5.39
CA GLU A 49 -2.31 0.47 -5.26
C GLU A 49 -2.33 -0.01 -3.81
N LYS A 50 -1.37 0.42 -2.98
CA LYS A 50 -1.31 0.06 -1.57
C LYS A 50 -2.41 0.75 -0.77
N VAL A 51 -2.71 2.03 -1.03
CA VAL A 51 -3.84 2.75 -0.41
C VAL A 51 -5.16 2.02 -0.66
N LEU A 52 -5.41 1.58 -1.90
CA LEU A 52 -6.62 0.81 -2.24
C LEU A 52 -6.65 -0.57 -1.56
N ILE A 53 -5.49 -1.22 -1.42
CA ILE A 53 -5.34 -2.47 -0.67
C ILE A 53 -5.74 -2.25 0.80
N LEU A 54 -5.22 -1.20 1.46
CA LEU A 54 -5.59 -0.87 2.85
C LEU A 54 -7.09 -0.58 2.98
N HIS A 55 -7.66 0.24 2.08
CA HIS A 55 -9.10 0.52 2.05
C HIS A 55 -9.93 -0.75 1.98
N ALA A 56 -9.64 -1.60 1.00
CA ALA A 56 -10.37 -2.82 0.75
C ALA A 56 -10.31 -3.79 1.93
N MET A 57 -9.18 -3.86 2.61
CA MET A 57 -9.01 -4.73 3.77
C MET A 57 -9.78 -4.25 4.98
N THR A 58 -9.79 -2.95 5.24
CA THR A 58 -10.58 -2.36 6.32
C THR A 58 -12.08 -2.56 6.07
N GLU A 59 -12.58 -2.25 4.86
CA GLU A 59 -13.99 -2.48 4.49
C GLU A 59 -14.37 -3.96 4.58
N MET A 60 -13.55 -4.87 4.02
CA MET A 60 -13.83 -6.30 4.08
C MET A 60 -13.85 -6.82 5.52
N THR A 61 -12.86 -6.44 6.33
CA THR A 61 -12.72 -6.95 7.68
C THR A 61 -13.88 -6.51 8.55
N GLU A 62 -14.25 -5.23 8.51
CA GLU A 62 -15.38 -4.73 9.29
C GLU A 62 -16.69 -5.36 8.86
N LYS A 63 -16.97 -5.40 7.55
CA LYS A 63 -18.20 -5.99 7.03
C LYS A 63 -18.36 -7.44 7.49
N ARG A 64 -17.32 -8.26 7.28
CA ARG A 64 -17.36 -9.69 7.63
C ARG A 64 -17.41 -9.93 9.13
N ARG A 65 -16.77 -9.07 9.93
CA ARG A 65 -16.91 -9.11 11.40
C ARG A 65 -18.34 -8.82 11.83
N LEU A 66 -19.00 -7.83 11.22
CA LEU A 66 -20.39 -7.47 11.52
C LEU A 66 -21.38 -8.56 11.07
N GLU A 67 -21.13 -9.20 9.92
CA GLU A 67 -21.94 -10.34 9.44
C GLU A 67 -21.83 -11.55 10.39
N ALA A 68 -20.69 -11.73 11.08
CA ALA A 68 -20.43 -12.84 12.01
C ALA A 68 -20.73 -14.24 11.43
N SER A 69 -20.66 -14.34 10.11
CA SER A 69 -21.02 -15.53 9.33
C SER A 69 -19.89 -16.58 9.39
N PRO A 70 -20.18 -17.86 9.69
CA PRO A 70 -19.19 -18.94 9.66
C PRO A 70 -18.52 -19.11 8.30
N GLU A 71 -19.27 -18.88 7.22
CA GLU A 71 -18.84 -18.99 5.83
C GLU A 71 -18.10 -17.75 5.30
N ARG A 72 -18.23 -16.57 5.96
CA ARG A 72 -17.57 -15.32 5.53
C ARG A 72 -16.72 -14.75 6.65
N LYS A 73 -15.65 -15.47 6.99
CA LYS A 73 -14.68 -15.04 8.01
C LYS A 73 -13.94 -13.77 7.61
N ALA A 74 -13.55 -13.01 8.63
CA ALA A 74 -12.58 -11.93 8.48
C ALA A 74 -11.31 -12.44 7.78
N PRO A 75 -10.69 -11.63 6.92
CA PRO A 75 -9.50 -12.02 6.18
C PRO A 75 -8.31 -12.29 7.12
N ASP A 76 -7.44 -13.20 6.69
CA ASP A 76 -6.15 -13.42 7.35
C ASP A 76 -5.22 -12.23 7.07
N LEU A 77 -4.66 -11.66 8.14
CA LEU A 77 -3.77 -10.51 8.10
C LEU A 77 -2.28 -10.90 8.09
N ASN A 78 -1.98 -12.18 7.90
CA ASN A 78 -0.61 -12.67 7.72
C ASN A 78 0.06 -12.00 6.52
N ARG A 79 1.28 -11.48 6.74
CA ARG A 79 2.10 -10.69 5.82
C ARG A 79 1.43 -9.40 5.33
N TYR A 80 0.40 -8.93 6.01
CA TYR A 80 -0.36 -7.75 5.59
C TYR A 80 0.20 -6.44 6.14
N SER A 81 0.93 -6.48 7.26
CA SER A 81 1.60 -5.32 7.86
C SER A 81 2.58 -4.63 6.90
N ARG A 82 3.19 -5.39 5.98
CA ARG A 82 4.08 -4.85 4.94
C ARG A 82 3.41 -3.81 4.05
N HIS A 83 2.09 -3.90 3.84
CA HIS A 83 1.36 -2.92 3.04
C HIS A 83 1.23 -1.58 3.75
N TYR A 84 1.03 -1.62 5.08
CA TYR A 84 1.06 -0.41 5.90
C TYR A 84 2.47 0.21 5.93
N TYR A 85 3.51 -0.63 6.04
CA TYR A 85 4.89 -0.19 5.93
C TYR A 85 5.20 0.47 4.58
N ASP A 86 4.79 -0.15 3.46
CA ASP A 86 5.01 0.40 2.12
C ASP A 86 4.36 1.79 1.96
N VAL A 87 3.13 1.96 2.45
CA VAL A 87 2.42 3.25 2.43
C VAL A 87 3.13 4.28 3.31
N HIS A 88 3.53 3.89 4.53
CA HIS A 88 4.30 4.75 5.43
C HIS A 88 5.57 5.26 4.74
N GLN A 89 6.38 4.36 4.18
CA GLN A 89 7.65 4.72 3.53
C GLN A 89 7.47 5.76 2.42
N ILE A 90 6.46 5.60 1.55
CA ILE A 90 6.21 6.54 0.47
C ILE A 90 5.60 7.85 1.00
N TRP A 91 4.65 7.75 1.94
CA TRP A 91 3.97 8.91 2.52
C TRP A 91 4.92 9.84 3.27
N THR A 92 5.87 9.28 4.03
CA THR A 92 6.83 10.07 4.80
C THR A 92 8.07 10.46 3.99
N HIS A 93 8.19 10.01 2.74
CA HIS A 93 9.32 10.37 1.90
C HIS A 93 9.20 11.84 1.45
N PRO A 94 10.25 12.67 1.62
CA PRO A 94 10.18 14.10 1.32
C PRO A 94 9.83 14.41 -0.15
N ASP A 95 10.37 13.62 -1.09
CA ASP A 95 10.14 13.84 -2.52
C ASP A 95 8.84 13.22 -3.05
N TYR A 96 8.24 12.26 -2.33
CA TYR A 96 7.06 11.53 -2.83
C TYR A 96 5.78 11.84 -2.06
N GLY A 97 5.82 11.94 -0.73
CA GLY A 97 4.65 11.92 0.16
C GLY A 97 3.40 12.67 -0.33
N ALA A 98 3.31 13.95 0.03
CA ALA A 98 2.16 14.81 -0.33
C ALA A 98 1.97 14.96 -1.84
N ALA A 99 3.06 14.99 -2.61
CA ALA A 99 3.01 15.11 -4.06
C ALA A 99 2.27 13.93 -4.70
N THR A 100 2.58 12.70 -4.27
CA THR A 100 1.94 11.47 -4.72
C THR A 100 0.47 11.41 -4.29
N ALA A 101 0.20 11.74 -3.02
CA ALA A 101 -1.16 11.74 -2.48
C ALA A 101 -2.07 12.76 -3.17
N SER A 102 -1.50 13.78 -3.81
CA SER A 102 -2.24 14.80 -4.58
C SER A 102 -2.56 14.35 -6.01
N MET A 103 -2.04 13.21 -6.49
CA MET A 103 -2.28 12.71 -7.85
C MET A 103 -3.64 11.98 -7.97
N LEU A 104 -4.74 12.73 -7.87
CA LEU A 104 -6.10 12.17 -7.84
C LEU A 104 -6.50 11.44 -9.13
N ASP A 105 -6.00 11.87 -10.29
CA ASP A 105 -6.25 11.17 -11.56
C ASP A 105 -5.63 9.76 -11.57
N LEU A 106 -4.44 9.62 -10.97
CA LEU A 106 -3.78 8.32 -10.81
C LEU A 106 -4.52 7.44 -9.79
N ALA A 107 -5.04 8.05 -8.71
CA ALA A 107 -5.89 7.37 -7.74
C ALA A 107 -7.13 6.77 -8.42
N GLU A 108 -7.83 7.57 -9.23
CA GLU A 108 -9.05 7.16 -9.94
C GLU A 108 -8.76 6.08 -10.99
N ALA A 109 -7.66 6.22 -11.75
CA ALA A 109 -7.23 5.20 -12.70
C ALA A 109 -6.95 3.86 -12.01
N ALA A 110 -6.21 3.88 -10.90
CA ALA A 110 -5.93 2.68 -10.10
C ALA A 110 -7.22 2.07 -9.52
N ARG A 111 -8.15 2.90 -9.04
CA ARG A 111 -9.45 2.47 -8.49
C ARG A 111 -10.31 1.76 -9.53
N ARG A 112 -10.48 2.37 -10.71
CA ARG A 112 -11.21 1.78 -11.85
C ARG A 112 -10.61 0.45 -12.29
N HIS A 113 -9.28 0.38 -12.36
CA HIS A 113 -8.58 -0.85 -12.69
C HIS A 113 -8.86 -1.96 -11.65
N LYS A 114 -8.81 -1.64 -10.35
CA LYS A 114 -9.14 -2.58 -9.26
C LYS A 114 -10.60 -3.06 -9.33
N GLU A 115 -11.54 -2.16 -9.61
CA GLU A 115 -12.96 -2.52 -9.79
C GLU A 115 -13.17 -3.52 -10.93
N LEU A 116 -12.47 -3.32 -12.05
CA LEU A 116 -12.59 -4.16 -13.23
C LEU A 116 -11.90 -5.51 -13.06
N MET A 117 -10.63 -5.51 -12.62
CA MET A 117 -9.77 -6.70 -12.64
C MET A 117 -9.83 -7.54 -11.35
N PHE A 118 -10.26 -6.95 -10.24
CA PHE A 118 -10.26 -7.56 -8.90
C PHE A 118 -11.59 -7.35 -8.17
N ARG A 119 -12.69 -7.49 -8.92
CA ARG A 119 -14.05 -7.28 -8.41
C ARG A 119 -14.34 -8.21 -7.23
N ALA A 120 -14.45 -7.63 -6.04
CA ALA A 120 -14.99 -8.28 -4.86
C ALA A 120 -15.89 -7.26 -4.14
N PRO A 121 -17.19 -7.54 -3.93
CA PRO A 121 -18.11 -6.58 -3.33
C PRO A 121 -17.70 -6.08 -1.94
N ASP A 122 -16.94 -6.87 -1.19
CA ASP A 122 -16.47 -6.50 0.15
C ASP A 122 -15.30 -5.50 0.13
N HIS A 123 -14.61 -5.33 -1.01
CA HIS A 123 -13.50 -4.37 -1.13
C HIS A 123 -13.96 -2.91 -1.20
N ARG A 124 -15.22 -2.70 -1.59
CA ARG A 124 -15.85 -1.37 -1.67
C ARG A 124 -15.01 -0.30 -2.37
N TYR A 125 -14.36 -0.66 -3.47
CA TYR A 125 -13.63 0.30 -4.32
C TYR A 125 -14.55 1.41 -4.87
N ASP A 126 -15.87 1.21 -4.88
CA ASP A 126 -16.88 2.24 -5.16
C ASP A 126 -16.84 3.41 -4.16
N ARG A 127 -16.34 3.17 -2.94
CA ARG A 127 -16.20 4.16 -1.87
C ARG A 127 -14.77 4.70 -1.70
N ALA A 128 -13.80 4.15 -2.43
CA ALA A 128 -12.40 4.54 -2.31
C ALA A 128 -12.10 5.82 -3.10
N VAL A 129 -12.82 6.89 -2.78
CA VAL A 129 -12.77 8.21 -3.43
C VAL A 129 -12.36 9.29 -2.42
N PRO A 130 -11.88 10.46 -2.88
CA PRO A 130 -11.53 11.58 -1.98
C PRO A 130 -12.64 11.89 -0.99
N GLY A 131 -12.28 12.01 0.30
CA GLY A 131 -13.25 12.24 1.37
C GLY A 131 -13.81 10.99 2.06
N SER A 132 -13.55 9.78 1.55
CA SER A 132 -14.09 8.55 2.12
C SER A 132 -13.13 7.35 2.14
N TYR A 133 -11.82 7.59 2.04
CA TYR A 133 -10.83 6.53 2.26
C TYR A 133 -10.88 6.00 3.70
N ARG A 134 -10.61 4.70 3.87
CA ARG A 134 -10.64 4.00 5.15
C ARG A 134 -9.40 3.13 5.30
N LEU A 135 -8.31 3.74 5.72
CA LEU A 135 -6.99 3.15 5.83
C LEU A 135 -6.70 2.69 7.25
N VAL A 136 -7.23 3.39 8.26
CA VAL A 136 -6.94 3.10 9.67
C VAL A 136 -7.58 1.76 10.07
N PRO A 137 -6.79 0.78 10.53
CA PRO A 137 -7.32 -0.53 10.91
C PRO A 137 -8.14 -0.43 12.20
N THR A 138 -9.14 -1.30 12.34
CA THR A 138 -9.84 -1.44 13.63
C THR A 138 -8.89 -1.94 14.72
N GLU A 139 -9.23 -1.72 16.00
CA GLU A 139 -8.38 -2.15 17.13
C GLU A 139 -8.02 -3.65 17.09
N ALA A 140 -8.97 -4.50 16.72
CA ALA A 140 -8.71 -5.94 16.57
C ALA A 140 -7.73 -6.23 15.42
N MET A 141 -7.84 -5.51 14.30
CA MET A 141 -6.89 -5.62 13.19
C MET A 141 -5.51 -5.12 13.60
N ARG A 142 -5.43 -3.99 14.32
CA ARG A 142 -4.17 -3.39 14.80
C ARG A 142 -3.33 -4.38 15.61
N LYS A 143 -3.95 -5.16 16.51
CA LYS A 143 -3.27 -6.21 17.30
C LYS A 143 -2.67 -7.31 16.42
N ASN A 144 -3.43 -7.78 15.43
CA ASN A 144 -2.96 -8.79 14.49
C ASN A 144 -1.84 -8.25 13.59
N LEU A 145 -1.99 -7.01 13.13
CA LEU A 145 -0.99 -6.33 12.31
C LEU A 145 0.31 -6.07 13.08
N ALA A 146 0.25 -5.75 14.37
CA ALA A 146 1.45 -5.60 15.21
C ALA A 146 2.22 -6.93 15.32
N THR A 147 1.50 -8.03 15.59
CA THR A 147 2.10 -9.38 15.64
C THR A 147 2.71 -9.78 14.30
N ASP A 148 2.06 -9.42 13.19
CA ASP A 148 2.57 -9.64 11.85
C ASP A 148 3.80 -8.77 11.55
N TYR A 149 3.77 -7.49 11.95
CA TYR A 149 4.86 -6.55 11.75
C TYR A 149 6.13 -6.99 12.47
N ASP A 150 6.03 -7.47 13.71
CA ASP A 150 7.17 -8.01 14.45
C ASP A 150 7.86 -9.17 13.70
N ARG A 151 7.08 -10.01 13.01
CA ARG A 151 7.62 -11.11 12.21
C ARG A 151 8.25 -10.62 10.90
N MET A 152 7.66 -9.60 10.29
CA MET A 152 8.08 -9.08 8.98
C MET A 152 9.22 -8.06 9.07
N SER A 153 9.40 -7.41 10.22
CA SER A 153 10.41 -6.38 10.44
C SER A 153 11.84 -6.88 10.26
N ALA A 154 12.08 -8.17 10.51
CA ALA A 154 13.36 -8.83 10.26
C ALA A 154 13.81 -8.80 8.78
N MET A 155 12.91 -8.49 7.84
CA MET A 155 13.22 -8.34 6.42
C MET A 155 13.56 -6.89 6.02
N ILE A 156 13.39 -5.92 6.92
CA ILE A 156 13.65 -4.51 6.64
C ILE A 156 15.15 -4.25 6.82
N PHE A 157 15.78 -3.66 5.80
CA PHE A 157 17.16 -3.22 5.88
C PHE A 157 17.25 -1.93 6.70
N GLY A 158 18.26 -1.85 7.58
CA GLY A 158 18.43 -0.71 8.48
C GLY A 158 17.57 -0.80 9.74
N THR A 159 17.21 0.36 10.29
CA THR A 159 16.34 0.42 11.48
C THR A 159 14.88 0.51 11.02
N PRO A 160 14.05 -0.51 11.25
CA PRO A 160 12.64 -0.41 10.93
C PRO A 160 11.96 0.66 11.80
N PRO A 161 10.98 1.43 11.27
CA PRO A 161 10.21 2.35 12.08
C PRO A 161 9.40 1.58 13.13
N ALA A 162 9.07 2.23 14.25
CA ALA A 162 8.18 1.62 15.22
C ALA A 162 6.79 1.42 14.60
N PHE A 163 6.12 0.32 14.97
CA PHE A 163 4.78 0.04 14.44
C PHE A 163 3.79 1.18 14.72
N ASP A 164 3.90 1.81 15.89
CA ASP A 164 3.07 2.95 16.26
C ASP A 164 3.31 4.17 15.35
N ASP A 165 4.54 4.42 14.91
CA ASP A 165 4.87 5.49 13.94
C ASP A 165 4.26 5.20 12.56
N VAL A 166 4.30 3.92 12.14
CA VAL A 166 3.61 3.47 10.91
C VAL A 166 2.13 3.77 11.03
N MET A 167 1.47 3.38 12.13
CA MET A 167 0.04 3.63 12.33
C MET A 167 -0.30 5.14 12.39
N ALA A 168 0.49 5.94 13.10
CA ALA A 168 0.29 7.39 13.17
C ALA A 168 0.37 8.05 11.78
N SER A 169 1.31 7.59 10.94
CA SER A 169 1.42 8.09 9.56
C SER A 169 0.22 7.73 8.69
N ILE A 170 -0.41 6.57 8.95
CA ILE A 170 -1.58 6.09 8.22
C ILE A 170 -2.83 6.88 8.62
N GLU A 171 -2.97 7.22 9.91
CA GLU A 171 -4.00 8.13 10.40
C GLU A 171 -3.86 9.52 9.76
N ALA A 172 -2.64 10.07 9.73
CA ALA A 172 -2.36 11.36 9.10
C ALA A 172 -2.67 11.33 7.59
N LEU A 173 -2.32 10.24 6.89
CA LEU A 173 -2.64 10.07 5.47
C LEU A 173 -4.15 10.01 5.24
N GLU A 174 -4.89 9.22 6.03
CA GLU A 174 -6.35 9.13 5.91
C GLU A 174 -7.00 10.51 6.09
N GLN A 175 -6.57 11.27 7.10
CA GLN A 175 -7.04 12.63 7.33
C GLN A 175 -6.73 13.55 6.13
N HIS A 176 -5.52 13.47 5.58
CA HIS A 176 -5.11 14.25 4.41
C HIS A 176 -5.98 13.93 3.18
N LEU A 177 -6.13 12.66 2.84
CA LEU A 177 -6.92 12.22 1.68
C LEU A 177 -8.41 12.54 1.85
N ASN A 178 -8.90 12.60 3.09
CA ASN A 178 -10.30 12.86 3.38
C ASN A 178 -10.63 14.35 3.59
N ALA A 179 -9.62 15.21 3.78
CA ALA A 179 -9.80 16.65 3.90
C ALA A 179 -10.37 17.30 2.62
N ALA A 180 -10.13 16.69 1.44
CA ALA A 180 -10.61 17.17 0.14
C ALA A 180 -12.14 17.31 0.04
N ARG A 181 -12.92 16.64 0.90
CA ARG A 181 -14.39 16.79 0.96
C ARG A 181 -14.84 18.19 1.40
N GLN A 182 -13.97 18.98 2.03
CA GLN A 182 -14.33 20.31 2.54
C GLN A 182 -14.26 21.44 1.49
N LEU A 183 -13.83 21.15 0.25
CA LEU A 183 -13.63 22.16 -0.80
C LEU A 183 -14.63 22.12 -1.96
N LEU A 184 -15.59 21.18 -1.96
CA LEU A 184 -16.69 21.15 -2.93
C LEU A 184 -17.98 21.62 -2.25
N PRO A 185 -18.66 22.66 -2.77
CA PRO A 185 -19.97 23.03 -2.27
C PRO A 185 -20.95 21.86 -2.47
N ILE A 186 -21.82 21.67 -1.48
CA ILE A 186 -22.98 20.82 -1.59
C ILE A 186 -23.89 21.48 -2.63
N GLU A 187 -24.03 20.87 -3.81
CA GLU A 187 -25.14 21.17 -4.73
C GLU A 187 -26.44 20.54 -4.24
#